data_AF-A0A7J9WQM7-F1
#
_entry.id   AF-A0A7J9WQM7-F1
#
_cell.length_a   1.000
_cell.length_b   1.000
_cell.length_c   1.000
_cell.angle_alpha   90.00
_cell.angle_beta   90.00
_cell.angle_gamma   90.00
#
_symmetry.space_group_name_H-M   'P 1'
#
loop_
_entity.id
_entity.type
_entity.pdbx_description
1 polymer ?
#
loop_
_entity_poly.entity_id
_entity_poly.type
_entity_poly.pdbx_seq_one_letter_code
_entity_poly.pdbx_strand_id
1 'polypeptide(L)' 'LTVSAAIGPRILQRPGGLRPLETRALAEATAGRLKPTVGEPFPLGEAAAAHAAIEAQATVGKTVLRP' A
#
# COMPACT_ATOMS: atom_id res chain seq x y z
N LEU A 1 13.83 10.87 -4.17
CA LEU A 1 13.10 9.75 -4.80
C LEU A 1 11.64 10.16 -4.95
N THR A 2 11.15 10.32 -6.17
CA THR A 2 9.76 10.69 -6.44
C THR A 2 8.91 9.42 -6.44
N VAL A 3 7.96 9.30 -5.50
CA VAL A 3 7.01 8.19 -5.49
C VAL A 3 5.87 8.52 -6.45
N SER A 4 5.79 7.80 -7.56
CA SER A 4 4.61 7.80 -8.42
C SER A 4 3.65 6.73 -7.89
N ALA A 5 2.44 7.11 -7.51
CA ALA A 5 1.38 6.12 -7.35
C ALA A 5 1.17 5.45 -8.72
N ALA A 6 1.22 4.12 -8.77
CA ALA A 6 1.09 3.33 -10.01
C ALA A 6 -0.22 3.64 -10.78
N ILE A 7 -1.19 4.24 -10.09
CA ILE A 7 -2.42 4.76 -10.68
C ILE A 7 -2.24 6.27 -10.89
N GLY A 8 -1.83 6.65 -12.11
CA GLY A 8 -1.44 8.02 -12.46
C GLY A 8 -2.47 9.11 -12.15
N PRO A 9 -2.17 10.39 -12.45
CA PRO A 9 -2.86 11.56 -11.90
C PRO A 9 -4.37 11.62 -12.17
N ARG A 10 -4.89 10.88 -13.16
CA ARG A 10 -6.32 10.78 -13.45
C ARG A 10 -7.14 10.26 -12.27
N ILE A 11 -6.57 9.43 -11.39
CA ILE A 11 -7.32 8.95 -10.22
C ILE A 11 -7.67 10.08 -9.23
N LEU A 12 -6.82 11.11 -9.17
CA LEU A 12 -7.04 12.29 -8.34
C LEU A 12 -8.10 13.23 -8.94
N GLN A 13 -8.36 13.14 -10.25
CA GLN A 13 -9.35 13.96 -10.96
C GLN A 13 -10.77 13.37 -10.93
N ARG A 14 -10.99 12.24 -10.26
CA ARG A 14 -12.32 11.64 -10.13
C ARG A 14 -13.23 12.58 -9.30
N PRO A 15 -14.52 12.76 -9.67
CA PRO A 15 -15.47 13.48 -8.82
C PRO A 15 -15.48 12.90 -7.40
N GLY A 16 -15.27 13.76 -6.39
CA GLY A 16 -15.12 13.35 -4.99
C GLY A 16 -13.70 12.92 -4.58
N GLY A 17 -12.72 12.92 -5.49
CA GLY A 17 -11.33 12.59 -5.22
C GLY A 17 -11.11 11.15 -4.74
N LEU A 18 -10.15 10.95 -3.83
CA LEU A 18 -9.81 9.62 -3.29
C LEU A 18 -10.75 9.14 -2.17
N ARG A 19 -11.46 10.04 -1.48
CA ARG A 19 -12.27 9.68 -0.29
C ARG A 19 -13.35 8.63 -0.57
N PRO A 20 -14.09 8.66 -1.70
CA PRO A 20 -15.02 7.59 -2.05
C PRO A 20 -14.34 6.24 -2.28
N LEU A 21 -13.14 6.24 -2.86
CA LEU A 21 -12.36 5.01 -3.12
C LEU A 21 -11.86 4.39 -1.82
N GLU A 22 -11.32 5.22 -0.92
CA GLU A 22 -10.91 4.81 0.43
C GLU A 22 -12.08 4.21 1.21
N THR A 23 -13.21 4.92 1.26
CA THR A 23 -14.42 4.48 1.99
C THR A 23 -14.90 3.12 1.47
N ARG A 24 -14.94 2.96 0.15
CA ARG A 24 -15.30 1.67 -0.46
C ARG A 24 -14.28 0.59 -0.11
N ALA A 25 -12.97 0.86 -0.26
CA ALA A 25 -11.94 -0.13 0.03
C ALA A 25 -12.01 -0.66 1.47
N LEU A 26 -12.26 0.23 2.45
CA LEU A 26 -12.42 -0.16 3.84
C LEU A 26 -13.71 -0.97 4.09
N ALA A 27 -14.82 -0.60 3.46
CA ALA A 27 -16.06 -1.37 3.53
C ALA A 27 -15.91 -2.78 2.95
N GLU A 28 -15.23 -2.89 1.80
CA GLU A 28 -14.92 -4.18 1.17
C GLU A 28 -13.95 -5.04 2.00
N ALA A 29 -12.99 -4.40 2.67
CA ALA A 29 -12.08 -5.07 3.60
C ALA A 29 -12.82 -5.61 4.82
N THR A 30 -13.75 -4.82 5.36
CA THR A 30 -14.62 -5.23 6.47
C THR A 30 -15.53 -6.39 6.05
N ALA A 31 -16.05 -6.35 4.82
CA ALA A 31 -16.85 -7.43 4.24
C ALA A 31 -16.03 -8.67 3.81
N GLY A 32 -14.71 -8.66 3.99
CA GLY A 32 -13.82 -9.76 3.63
C GLY A 32 -13.62 -9.97 2.12
N ARG A 33 -14.17 -9.10 1.27
CA ARG A 33 -14.06 -9.18 -0.20
C ARG A 33 -12.72 -8.64 -0.70
N LEU A 34 -12.14 -7.69 0.02
CA LEU A 34 -10.75 -7.25 -0.19
C LEU A 34 -9.90 -7.70 1.00
N LYS A 35 -8.96 -8.62 0.77
CA LYS A 35 -8.03 -9.10 1.81
C LYS A 35 -6.59 -8.78 1.39
N PRO A 36 -5.96 -7.74 1.97
CA PRO A 36 -4.56 -7.45 1.70
C PRO A 36 -3.68 -8.61 2.19
N THR A 37 -2.84 -9.14 1.32
CA THR A 37 -1.76 -10.03 1.73
C THR A 37 -0.65 -9.16 2.33
N VAL A 38 -0.35 -9.36 3.61
CA VAL A 38 0.73 -8.64 4.31
C VAL A 38 1.90 -9.60 4.48
N GLY A 39 3.08 -9.18 4.01
CA GLY A 39 4.32 -9.94 4.18
C GLY A 39 4.87 -9.84 5.60
N GLU A 40 6.03 -10.46 5.85
CA GLU A 40 6.73 -10.34 7.13
C GLU A 40 7.01 -8.85 7.45
N PRO A 41 6.60 -8.34 8.62
CA PRO A 41 6.88 -6.96 9.00
C PRO A 41 8.36 -6.73 9.28
N PHE A 42 8.90 -5.62 8.79
CA PHE A 42 10.24 -5.17 9.17
C PHE A 42 10.18 -4.30 10.43
N PRO A 43 11.18 -4.34 11.31
CA PRO A 43 11.33 -3.33 12.37
C PRO A 43 11.43 -1.93 11.77
N LEU A 44 10.89 -0.92 12.45
CA LEU A 44 10.95 0.48 12.00
C LEU A 44 12.40 0.96 11.83
N GLY A 45 13.30 0.52 12.72
CA GLY A 45 14.74 0.78 12.62
C GLY A 45 15.41 0.20 11.36
N GLU A 46 14.74 -0.74 10.67
CA GLU A 46 15.24 -1.42 9.46
C GLU A 46 14.52 -0.97 8.19
N ALA A 47 13.92 0.23 8.18
CA ALA A 47 13.21 0.77 7.01
C ALA A 47 14.06 0.77 5.72
N ALA A 48 15.38 0.96 5.82
CA ALA A 48 16.29 0.87 4.68
C ALA A 48 16.36 -0.55 4.09
N ALA A 49 16.38 -1.58 4.95
CA ALA A 49 16.36 -2.98 4.51
C ALA A 49 15.02 -3.34 3.87
N ALA A 50 13.90 -2.84 4.43
CA ALA A 50 12.58 -2.99 3.82
C ALA A 50 12.54 -2.38 2.41
N HIS A 51 13.16 -1.22 2.20
CA HIS A 51 13.25 -0.57 0.90
C HIS A 51 14.07 -1.40 -0.10
N ALA A 52 15.26 -1.84 0.31
CA ALA A 52 16.13 -2.67 -0.53
C ALA A 52 15.44 -3.99 -0.93
N ALA A 53 14.66 -4.60 -0.04
CA ALA A 53 13.90 -5.81 -0.34
C ALA A 53 12.80 -5.56 -1.38
N ILE A 54 12.13 -4.40 -1.35
CA ILE A 54 11.13 -4.02 -2.36
C ILE A 54 11.80 -3.80 -3.72
N GLU A 55 12.92 -3.09 -3.76
CA GLU A 55 13.67 -2.82 -5.00
C GLU A 55 14.19 -4.11 -5.64
N ALA A 56 14.66 -5.05 -4.83
CA ALA A 56 15.11 -6.37 -5.27
C ALA A 56 13.95 -7.32 -5.66
N GLN A 57 12.70 -6.86 -5.59
CA GLN A 57 11.49 -7.67 -5.80
C GLN A 57 11.44 -8.91 -4.90
N ALA A 58 12.04 -8.84 -3.72
CA ALA A 58 12.14 -9.93 -2.76
C ALA A 58 10.95 -10.00 -1.78
N THR A 59 9.95 -9.11 -1.94
CA THR A 59 8.77 -9.03 -1.09
C THR A 59 7.52 -9.48 -1.84
N VAL A 60 6.59 -10.11 -1.12
CA VAL A 60 5.27 -10.51 -1.65
C VAL A 60 4.19 -9.83 -0.83
N GLY A 61 3.24 -9.19 -1.53
CA GLY A 61 2.16 -8.46 -0.89
C GLY A 61 2.63 -7.11 -0.32
N LYS A 62 1.94 -6.65 0.73
CA LYS A 62 2.22 -5.37 1.38
C LYS A 62 3.32 -5.52 2.41
N THR A 63 4.44 -4.83 2.20
CA THR A 63 5.48 -4.63 3.21
C THR A 63 5.01 -3.60 4.24
N VAL A 64 5.15 -3.92 5.53
CA VAL A 64 4.78 -3.04 6.65
C VAL A 64 5.93 -2.90 7.62
N LEU A 65 5.97 -1.77 8.33
CA LEU A 65 6.93 -1.53 9.40
C LEU A 65 6.24 -1.67 10.76
N ARG A 66 6.91 -2.32 11.70
CA ARG A 66 6.48 -2.46 13.10
C ARG A 66 7.35 -1.56 13.98
N PRO A 67 6.77 -0.84 14.95
CA PRO A 67 7.53 -0.01 15.89
C PRO A 67 8.62 -0.80 16.62
#